data_AF-S7PNA3-F1
#
_entry.id   AF-S7PNA3-F1
#
_cell.length_a   1.000
_cell.length_b   1.000
_cell.length_c   1.000
_cell.angle_alpha   90.00
_cell.angle_beta   90.00
_cell.angle_gamma   90.00
#
_symmetry.space_group_name_H-M   'P 1'
#
loop_
_entity.id
_entity.type
_entity.pdbx_description
1 polymer ?
#
loop_
_entity_poly.entity_id
_entity_poly.type
_entity_poly.pdbx_seq_one_letter_code
_entity_poly.pdbx_strand_id
1 'polypeptide(L)'
;MINTLKKISTPDDTNNQDMMLNSINSSIITKAISPWSPLACSIALNAIKTAQFEENSQKEIDIKKYAKVERIPGGIIEDWCVLCGVMINKDVTHSQMRRYIKNTRIVLLDSSLEYKKGESQTDIEIMREEDFTRILQMEEEYIQQVCEDIITEKGISDLAQHYLMRANITATLRVRKADNNHIA
;
A
#
# COMPACT_ATOMS: atom_id res chain seq x y z
N MET A 1 -37.75 17.05 -14.20
CA MET A 1 -36.37 17.46 -14.55
C MET A 1 -35.47 16.29 -14.92
N ILE A 2 -35.43 15.19 -14.15
CA ILE A 2 -34.59 14.02 -14.49
C ILE A 2 -34.98 13.40 -15.85
N ASN A 3 -36.28 13.30 -16.16
CA ASN A 3 -36.75 12.72 -17.41
C ASN A 3 -36.47 13.57 -18.66
N THR A 4 -36.26 14.88 -18.52
CA THR A 4 -35.89 15.76 -19.64
C THR A 4 -34.39 15.69 -19.91
N LEU A 5 -33.56 15.59 -18.87
CA LEU A 5 -32.11 15.38 -18.99
C LEU A 5 -31.78 14.05 -19.69
N LYS A 6 -32.47 12.97 -19.33
CA LYS A 6 -32.29 11.66 -19.98
C LYS A 6 -32.61 11.66 -21.48
N LYS A 7 -33.46 12.58 -21.95
CA LYS A 7 -33.81 12.73 -23.38
C LYS A 7 -32.77 13.53 -24.18
N ILE A 8 -31.99 14.37 -23.50
CA ILE A 8 -30.96 15.23 -24.12
C ILE A 8 -29.58 14.57 -24.03
N SER A 9 -29.38 13.67 -23.05
CA SER A 9 -28.14 12.92 -22.89
C SER A 9 -27.87 12.04 -24.10
N THR A 10 -26.73 12.24 -24.74
CA THR A 10 -26.19 11.30 -25.73
C THR A 10 -25.48 10.17 -24.98
N PRO A 11 -25.76 8.90 -25.28
CA PRO A 11 -24.98 7.79 -24.73
C PRO A 11 -23.61 7.77 -25.40
N ASP A 12 -22.54 7.77 -24.60
CA ASP A 12 -21.18 7.66 -25.09
C ASP A 12 -20.67 6.22 -24.94
N ASP A 13 -19.95 5.75 -25.97
CA ASP A 13 -19.33 4.42 -25.95
C ASP A 13 -18.08 4.43 -25.06
N THR A 14 -18.16 3.74 -23.93
CA THR A 14 -17.08 3.64 -22.93
C THR A 14 -15.86 2.84 -23.41
N ASN A 15 -15.97 2.09 -24.51
CA ASN A 15 -14.86 1.33 -25.07
C ASN A 15 -13.99 2.17 -26.02
N ASN A 16 -14.52 3.27 -26.56
CA ASN A 16 -13.79 4.11 -27.50
C ASN A 16 -12.87 5.10 -26.76
N GLN A 17 -11.56 4.87 -26.84
CA GLN A 17 -10.57 5.67 -26.10
C GLN A 17 -10.56 7.13 -26.56
N ASP A 18 -10.70 7.40 -27.85
CA ASP A 18 -10.59 8.77 -28.38
C ASP A 18 -11.76 9.63 -27.93
N MET A 19 -12.96 9.06 -27.89
CA MET A 19 -14.15 9.73 -27.35
C MET A 19 -13.99 10.04 -25.87
N MET A 20 -13.48 9.10 -25.08
CA MET A 20 -13.21 9.33 -23.65
C MET A 20 -12.14 10.39 -23.44
N LEU A 21 -11.06 10.38 -24.22
CA LEU A 21 -10.00 11.40 -24.15
C LEU A 21 -10.56 12.78 -24.45
N ASN A 22 -11.41 12.94 -25.47
CA ASN A 22 -12.06 14.21 -25.79
C ASN A 22 -12.95 14.71 -24.65
N SER A 23 -13.73 13.82 -24.04
CA SER A 23 -14.55 14.16 -22.87
C SER A 23 -13.70 14.62 -21.68
N ILE A 24 -12.62 13.91 -21.36
CA ILE A 24 -11.72 14.28 -20.26
C ILE A 24 -11.02 15.62 -20.56
N ASN A 25 -10.54 15.80 -21.80
CA ASN A 25 -9.85 17.00 -22.24
C ASN A 25 -10.74 18.25 -22.10
N SER A 26 -12.04 18.14 -22.45
CA SER A 26 -13.01 19.22 -22.28
C SER A 26 -13.07 19.78 -20.85
N SER A 27 -12.85 18.93 -19.85
CA SER A 27 -12.87 19.29 -18.42
C SER A 27 -11.53 19.82 -17.90
N ILE A 28 -10.42 19.53 -18.59
CA ILE A 28 -9.05 19.89 -18.16
C ILE A 28 -8.58 21.19 -18.82
N ILE A 29 -9.00 21.47 -20.06
CA ILE A 29 -8.54 22.64 -20.85
C ILE A 29 -8.72 23.97 -20.11
N THR A 30 -9.78 24.11 -19.31
CA THR A 30 -10.06 25.35 -18.57
C THR A 30 -9.19 25.56 -17.34
N LYS A 31 -8.31 24.59 -17.01
CA LYS A 31 -7.47 24.59 -15.80
C LYS A 31 -6.00 24.84 -16.15
N ALA A 32 -5.19 25.11 -15.12
CA ALA A 32 -3.75 25.36 -15.24
C ALA A 32 -2.93 24.20 -15.86
N ILE A 33 -3.53 23.01 -16.02
CA ILE A 33 -2.90 21.81 -16.58
C ILE A 33 -3.03 21.79 -18.13
N SER A 34 -3.64 22.81 -18.75
CA SER A 34 -3.91 22.84 -20.19
C SER A 34 -2.71 22.52 -21.11
N PRO A 35 -1.45 22.94 -20.83
CA PRO A 35 -0.33 22.58 -21.70
C PRO A 35 -0.02 21.08 -21.69
N TRP A 36 -0.30 20.41 -20.58
CA TRP A 36 -0.06 18.98 -20.37
C TRP A 36 -1.33 18.15 -20.36
N SER A 37 -2.42 18.71 -20.90
CA SER A 37 -3.70 18.03 -21.03
C SER A 37 -3.61 16.63 -21.67
N PRO A 38 -2.88 16.40 -22.78
CA PRO A 38 -2.84 15.07 -23.39
C PRO A 38 -2.26 14.00 -22.46
N LEU A 39 -1.17 14.34 -21.76
CA LEU A 39 -0.54 13.44 -20.79
C LEU A 39 -1.50 13.16 -19.62
N ALA A 40 -2.08 14.21 -19.04
CA ALA A 40 -3.04 14.06 -17.93
C ALA A 40 -4.26 13.21 -18.32
N CYS A 41 -4.79 13.38 -19.54
CA CYS A 41 -5.90 12.58 -20.05
C CYS A 41 -5.52 11.09 -20.18
N SER A 42 -4.33 10.78 -20.72
CA SER A 42 -3.85 9.40 -20.82
C SER A 42 -3.66 8.73 -19.45
N ILE A 43 -3.11 9.45 -18.48
CA ILE A 43 -2.91 8.97 -17.11
C ILE A 43 -4.25 8.69 -16.44
N ALA A 44 -5.20 9.62 -16.53
CA ALA A 44 -6.53 9.47 -15.94
C ALA A 44 -7.27 8.25 -16.52
N LEU A 45 -7.23 8.08 -17.84
CA LEU A 45 -7.88 6.96 -18.52
C LEU A 45 -7.25 5.61 -18.14
N ASN A 46 -5.92 5.54 -18.09
CA ASN A 46 -5.20 4.34 -17.67
C ASN A 46 -5.46 3.99 -16.20
N ALA A 47 -5.51 4.99 -15.31
CA ALA A 47 -5.83 4.78 -13.89
C ALA A 47 -7.25 4.23 -13.70
N ILE A 48 -8.25 4.78 -14.40
CA ILE A 48 -9.64 4.32 -14.33
C ILE A 48 -9.77 2.88 -14.84
N LYS A 49 -9.13 2.55 -15.96
CA LYS A 49 -9.13 1.18 -16.49
C LYS A 49 -8.49 0.17 -15.53
N THR A 50 -7.48 0.59 -14.78
CA THR A 50 -6.79 -0.27 -13.80
C THR A 50 -7.63 -0.45 -12.53
N ALA A 51 -8.37 0.58 -12.11
CA ALA A 51 -9.22 0.56 -10.91
C ALA A 51 -10.64 0.02 -11.17
N GLN A 52 -10.96 -0.39 -12.39
CA GLN A 52 -12.25 -0.98 -12.76
C GLN A 52 -12.36 -2.39 -12.17
N PHE A 53 -13.42 -2.63 -11.40
CA PHE A 53 -13.82 -3.98 -10.99
C PHE A 53 -15.12 -4.36 -11.69
N GLU A 54 -15.20 -5.61 -12.16
CA GLU A 54 -16.43 -6.20 -12.69
C GLU A 54 -17.04 -7.11 -11.63
N GLU A 55 -17.99 -6.59 -10.85
CA GLU A 55 -18.84 -7.39 -9.98
C GLU A 55 -20.23 -7.54 -10.63
N ASN A 56 -20.70 -8.78 -10.79
CA ASN A 56 -22.06 -9.08 -11.26
C ASN A 56 -22.46 -8.37 -12.58
N SER A 57 -21.54 -8.27 -13.53
CA SER A 57 -21.72 -7.60 -14.84
C SER A 57 -21.97 -6.09 -14.77
N GLN A 58 -21.79 -5.45 -13.61
CA GLN A 58 -21.76 -4.00 -13.47
C GLN A 58 -20.31 -3.55 -13.21
N LYS A 59 -19.88 -2.54 -13.96
CA LYS A 59 -18.57 -1.93 -13.77
C LYS A 59 -18.68 -0.91 -12.66
N GLU A 60 -18.15 -1.21 -11.49
CA GLU A 60 -18.03 -0.26 -10.39
C GLU A 60 -16.60 0.31 -10.37
N ILE A 61 -16.49 1.62 -10.15
CA ILE A 61 -15.23 2.34 -10.13
C ILE A 61 -15.18 3.15 -8.83
N ASP A 62 -14.44 2.65 -7.84
CA ASP A 62 -14.17 3.39 -6.60
C ASP A 62 -12.78 4.03 -6.65
N ILE A 63 -12.74 5.27 -7.13
CA ILE A 63 -11.48 6.04 -7.28
C ILE A 63 -10.81 6.24 -5.92
N LYS A 64 -11.57 6.43 -4.85
CA LYS A 64 -11.00 6.82 -3.56
C LYS A 64 -10.31 5.67 -2.84
N LYS A 65 -10.77 4.43 -3.07
CA LYS A 65 -10.20 3.23 -2.45
C LYS A 65 -9.12 2.55 -3.28
N TYR A 66 -9.12 2.74 -4.61
CA TYR A 66 -8.22 2.00 -5.49
C TYR A 66 -7.21 2.89 -6.23
N ALA A 67 -7.44 4.20 -6.31
CA ALA A 67 -6.49 5.13 -6.93
C ALA A 67 -5.76 5.97 -5.87
N LYS A 68 -4.48 5.64 -5.67
CA LYS A 68 -3.56 6.42 -4.83
C LYS A 68 -2.75 7.37 -5.70
N VAL A 69 -2.77 8.66 -5.37
CA VAL A 69 -1.93 9.68 -6.01
C VAL A 69 -0.75 10.00 -5.11
N GLU A 70 0.44 9.53 -5.48
CA GLU A 70 1.69 9.82 -4.78
C GLU A 70 2.47 10.93 -5.50
N ARG A 71 2.97 11.91 -4.76
CA ARG A 71 3.80 13.00 -5.30
C ARG A 71 5.24 12.78 -4.90
N ILE A 72 6.10 12.56 -5.89
CA ILE A 72 7.55 12.45 -5.69
C ILE A 72 8.17 13.82 -6.04
N PRO A 73 8.95 14.43 -5.15
CA PRO A 73 9.67 15.65 -5.48
C PRO A 73 10.80 15.37 -6.48
N GLY A 74 10.91 16.21 -7.50
CA GLY A 74 11.88 16.05 -8.59
C GLY A 74 11.27 15.49 -9.87
N GLY A 75 12.13 15.23 -10.87
CA GLY A 75 11.73 14.75 -12.19
C GLY A 75 11.13 15.82 -13.11
N ILE A 76 10.76 15.39 -14.31
CA ILE A 76 10.08 16.20 -15.33
C ILE A 76 8.60 15.78 -15.39
N ILE A 77 7.73 16.64 -15.88
CA ILE A 77 6.29 16.35 -16.03
C ILE A 77 6.04 15.12 -16.92
N GLU A 78 6.93 14.88 -17.89
CA GLU A 78 6.87 13.73 -18.79
C GLU A 78 7.17 12.39 -18.09
N ASP A 79 7.80 12.41 -16.91
CA ASP A 79 8.09 11.21 -16.12
C ASP A 79 6.85 10.71 -15.34
N TRP A 80 5.72 11.43 -15.43
CA TRP A 80 4.50 11.02 -14.76
C TRP A 80 3.92 9.76 -15.41
N CYS A 81 3.85 8.69 -14.62
CA CYS A 81 3.33 7.41 -15.08
C CYS A 81 2.26 6.86 -14.14
N VAL A 82 1.35 6.05 -14.69
CA VAL A 82 0.46 5.20 -13.90
C VAL A 82 1.21 3.91 -13.57
N LEU A 83 1.35 3.62 -12.29
CA LEU A 83 1.94 2.37 -11.83
C LEU A 83 0.82 1.35 -11.56
N CYS A 84 0.88 0.19 -12.20
CA CYS A 84 -0.05 -0.91 -11.95
C CYS A 84 0.34 -1.63 -10.65
N GLY A 85 -0.04 -1.05 -9.51
CA GLY A 85 0.28 -1.53 -8.17
C GLY A 85 0.30 -0.40 -7.15
N VAL A 86 0.82 -0.69 -5.96
CA VAL A 86 0.89 0.29 -4.87
C VAL A 86 2.34 0.75 -4.68
N MET A 87 2.55 2.06 -4.68
CA MET A 87 3.80 2.68 -4.28
C MET A 87 3.76 3.06 -2.79
N ILE A 88 4.82 2.69 -2.09
CA ILE A 88 5.03 3.02 -0.68
C ILE A 88 6.38 3.70 -0.56
N ASN A 89 6.40 4.94 -0.06
CA ASN A 89 7.63 5.67 0.16
C ASN A 89 8.27 5.27 1.50
N LYS A 90 8.78 4.04 1.56
CA LYS A 90 9.43 3.47 2.74
C LYS A 90 10.58 2.58 2.34
N ASP A 91 11.62 2.61 3.17
CA ASP A 91 12.77 1.74 2.98
C ASP A 91 12.60 0.42 3.75
N VAL A 92 13.39 -0.56 3.35
CA VAL A 92 13.56 -1.83 4.03
C VAL A 92 14.20 -1.59 5.40
N THR A 93 13.83 -2.38 6.40
CA THR A 93 14.30 -2.17 7.79
C THR A 93 15.80 -2.39 7.96
N HIS A 94 16.33 -3.43 7.32
CA HIS A 94 17.73 -3.84 7.45
C HIS A 94 18.44 -3.80 6.10
N SER A 95 19.67 -3.27 6.07
CA SER A 95 20.43 -3.04 4.83
C SER A 95 20.75 -4.32 4.06
N GLN A 96 20.93 -5.44 4.76
CA GLN A 96 21.23 -6.75 4.15
C GLN A 96 19.99 -7.51 3.67
N MET A 97 18.78 -7.03 3.95
CA MET A 97 17.56 -7.63 3.40
C MET A 97 17.46 -7.36 1.90
N ARG A 98 16.72 -8.21 1.19
CA ARG A 98 16.60 -8.15 -0.27
C ARG A 98 15.79 -6.92 -0.69
N ARG A 99 16.39 -6.05 -1.52
CA ARG A 99 15.72 -4.86 -2.07
C ARG A 99 14.85 -5.14 -3.30
N TYR A 100 15.19 -6.17 -4.07
CA TYR A 100 14.45 -6.57 -5.25
C TYR A 100 14.08 -8.04 -5.16
N ILE A 101 12.79 -8.33 -5.27
CA ILE A 101 12.25 -9.69 -5.25
C ILE A 101 11.26 -9.81 -6.40
N LYS A 102 11.49 -10.79 -7.28
CA LYS A 102 10.59 -11.10 -8.40
C LYS A 102 9.51 -12.06 -7.90
N ASN A 103 8.24 -11.82 -8.27
CA ASN A 103 7.07 -12.64 -7.89
C ASN A 103 6.96 -12.83 -6.36
N THR A 104 6.85 -11.71 -5.65
CA THR A 104 6.73 -11.69 -4.19
C THR A 104 5.42 -12.30 -3.72
N ARG A 105 5.48 -13.02 -2.60
CA ARG A 105 4.30 -13.31 -1.77
C ARG A 105 4.25 -12.25 -0.68
N ILE A 106 3.19 -11.45 -0.68
CA ILE A 106 3.01 -10.36 0.26
C ILE A 106 2.11 -10.85 1.39
N VAL A 107 2.47 -10.56 2.63
CA VAL A 107 1.64 -10.80 3.80
C VAL A 107 1.45 -9.49 4.54
N LEU A 108 0.20 -9.22 4.94
CA LEU A 108 -0.18 -8.06 5.73
C LEU A 108 -0.64 -8.55 7.10
N LEU A 109 0.00 -8.10 8.19
CA LEU A 109 -0.49 -8.38 9.55
C LEU A 109 -0.65 -7.12 10.36
N ASP A 110 -1.75 -7.03 11.11
CA ASP A 110 -2.06 -5.95 12.04
C ASP A 110 -1.41 -6.15 13.43
N SER A 111 -0.49 -7.11 13.62
CA SER A 111 0.23 -7.31 14.89
C SER A 111 1.61 -6.64 14.89
N SER A 112 2.17 -6.29 16.06
CA SER A 112 3.58 -5.85 16.19
C SER A 112 4.48 -7.06 16.43
N LEU A 113 5.67 -7.10 15.81
CA LEU A 113 6.74 -8.09 16.08
C LEU A 113 7.67 -7.55 17.17
N GLU A 114 7.07 -7.29 18.32
CA GLU A 114 7.74 -6.80 19.51
C GLU A 114 7.26 -7.63 20.70
N TYR A 115 8.09 -7.69 21.75
CA TYR A 115 7.67 -8.34 22.98
C TYR A 115 6.45 -7.64 23.56
N LYS A 116 5.34 -8.38 23.64
CA LYS A 116 4.10 -7.85 24.18
C LYS A 116 4.07 -8.07 25.68
N LYS A 117 3.98 -6.98 26.43
CA LYS A 117 3.65 -7.05 27.84
C LYS A 117 2.20 -7.50 28.01
N GLY A 118 1.95 -8.25 29.07
CA GLY A 118 0.58 -8.61 29.45
C GLY A 118 -0.28 -7.35 29.63
N GLU A 119 -1.54 -7.42 29.24
CA GLU A 119 -2.49 -6.31 29.43
C GLU A 119 -2.82 -6.11 30.92
N SER A 120 -2.78 -7.19 31.70
CA SER A 120 -2.85 -7.14 33.16
C SER A 120 -1.50 -6.73 33.78
N GLN A 121 -1.53 -6.15 34.98
CA GLN A 121 -0.32 -5.87 35.75
C GLN A 121 0.41 -7.19 36.05
N THR A 122 1.48 -7.45 35.31
CA THR A 122 2.41 -8.55 35.56
C THR A 122 3.63 -8.00 36.28
N ASP A 123 3.64 -8.17 37.60
CA ASP A 123 4.81 -7.83 38.41
C ASP A 123 5.81 -8.99 38.35
N ILE A 124 7.06 -8.66 38.06
CA ILE A 124 8.16 -9.63 38.02
C ILE A 124 9.06 -9.32 39.22
N GLU A 125 9.09 -10.25 40.18
CA GLU A 125 9.97 -10.17 41.35
C GLU A 125 11.31 -10.82 41.02
N ILE A 126 12.38 -10.01 41.00
CA ILE A 126 13.75 -10.47 40.72
C ILE A 126 14.44 -10.66 42.07
N MET A 127 14.67 -11.92 42.44
CA MET A 127 15.28 -12.28 43.73
C MET A 127 16.73 -12.74 43.57
N ARG A 128 17.04 -13.39 42.43
CA ARG A 128 18.38 -13.88 42.10
C ARG A 128 18.93 -13.17 40.87
N GLU A 129 20.24 -13.08 40.79
CA GLU A 129 20.93 -12.48 39.64
C GLU A 129 20.69 -13.27 38.34
N GLU A 130 20.54 -14.60 38.43
CA GLU A 130 20.23 -15.48 37.30
C GLU A 130 18.85 -15.20 36.68
N ASP A 131 17.89 -14.71 37.48
CA ASP A 131 16.52 -14.43 37.03
C ASP A 131 16.51 -13.34 35.96
N PHE A 132 17.43 -12.37 36.03
CA PHE A 132 17.56 -11.30 35.04
C PHE A 132 17.92 -11.86 33.66
N THR A 133 18.85 -12.82 33.61
CA THR A 133 19.25 -13.47 32.35
C THR A 133 18.13 -14.34 31.79
N ARG A 134 17.39 -15.03 32.67
CA ARG A 134 16.23 -15.85 32.28
C ARG A 134 15.13 -15.02 31.61
N ILE A 135 14.85 -13.81 32.12
CA ILE A 135 13.84 -12.91 31.56
C ILE A 135 14.21 -12.47 30.15
N LEU A 136 15.47 -12.09 29.92
CA LEU A 136 15.96 -11.74 28.60
C LEU A 136 15.83 -12.91 27.61
N GLN A 137 16.16 -14.14 28.04
CA GLN A 137 15.98 -15.33 27.21
C GLN A 137 14.52 -15.58 26.84
N MET A 138 13.58 -15.40 27.77
CA MET A 138 12.14 -15.56 27.48
C MET A 138 11.64 -14.54 26.45
N GLU A 139 12.16 -13.31 26.50
CA GLU A 139 11.85 -12.29 25.50
C GLU A 139 12.39 -12.67 24.11
N GLU A 140 13.61 -13.19 24.04
CA GLU A 140 14.20 -13.68 22.79
C GLU A 140 13.43 -14.89 22.21
N GLU A 141 13.10 -15.87 23.05
CA GLU A 141 12.33 -17.06 22.67
C GLU A 141 10.93 -16.69 22.13
N TYR A 142 10.25 -15.75 22.78
CA TYR A 142 8.95 -15.25 22.33
C TYR A 142 9.05 -14.63 20.94
N ILE A 143 10.04 -13.74 20.73
CA ILE A 143 10.24 -13.09 19.43
C ILE A 143 10.57 -14.13 18.35
N GLN A 144 11.38 -15.14 18.66
CA GLN A 144 11.72 -16.20 17.73
C GLN A 144 10.49 -17.00 17.30
N GLN A 145 9.64 -17.42 18.24
CA GLN A 145 8.41 -18.16 17.95
C GLN A 145 7.45 -17.35 17.05
N VAL A 146 7.26 -16.07 17.37
CA VAL A 146 6.38 -15.21 16.57
C VAL A 146 6.96 -14.98 15.16
N CYS A 147 8.29 -14.92 15.01
CA CYS A 147 8.94 -14.77 13.71
C CYS A 147 8.86 -16.03 12.83
N GLU A 148 8.77 -17.22 13.42
CA GLU A 148 8.50 -18.46 12.67
C GLU A 148 7.09 -18.43 12.04
N ASP A 149 6.15 -17.75 12.70
CA ASP A 149 4.71 -17.70 12.36
C ASP A 149 4.25 -16.45 11.58
N ILE A 150 5.13 -15.77 10.82
CA ILE A 150 4.81 -14.77 9.75
C ILE A 150 4.85 -13.25 10.18
N ILE A 151 4.89 -12.38 9.15
CA ILE A 151 5.48 -11.03 8.99
C ILE A 151 4.49 -9.86 9.10
N THR A 152 4.85 -8.77 9.81
CA THR A 152 3.91 -7.71 10.20
C THR A 152 3.98 -6.34 9.51
N GLU A 153 2.88 -5.58 9.59
CA GLU A 153 2.74 -4.16 9.18
C GLU A 153 3.25 -3.17 10.26
N LYS A 154 3.16 -3.55 11.53
CA LYS A 154 3.45 -2.67 12.68
C LYS A 154 4.96 -2.62 12.98
N GLY A 155 5.32 -2.35 14.23
CA GLY A 155 6.70 -2.33 14.68
C GLY A 155 7.36 -3.71 14.53
N ILE A 156 8.66 -3.73 14.31
CA ILE A 156 9.50 -4.92 14.26
C ILE A 156 10.72 -4.59 15.10
N SER A 157 10.91 -5.35 16.17
CA SER A 157 12.10 -5.25 17.02
C SER A 157 13.36 -5.62 16.22
N ASP A 158 14.52 -5.07 16.58
CA ASP A 158 15.79 -5.34 15.89
C ASP A 158 16.15 -6.84 15.92
N LEU A 159 15.81 -7.54 17.00
CA LEU A 159 15.98 -8.99 17.10
C LEU A 159 15.11 -9.74 16.08
N ALA A 160 13.85 -9.30 15.91
CA ALA A 160 12.95 -9.87 14.91
C ALA A 160 13.47 -9.63 13.49
N GLN A 161 14.06 -8.46 13.21
CA GLN A 161 14.67 -8.18 11.90
C GLN A 161 15.81 -9.13 11.58
N HIS A 162 16.64 -9.49 12.57
CA HIS A 162 17.72 -10.47 12.38
C HIS A 162 17.17 -11.87 12.03
N TYR A 163 16.12 -12.34 12.71
CA TYR A 163 15.48 -13.61 12.37
C TYR A 163 14.84 -13.60 10.99
N LEU A 164 14.11 -12.53 10.64
CA LEU A 164 13.51 -12.37 9.31
C LEU A 164 14.57 -12.33 8.21
N MET A 165 15.69 -11.64 8.46
CA MET A 165 16.82 -11.61 7.52
C MET A 165 17.38 -13.02 7.29
N ARG A 166 17.58 -13.82 8.35
CA ARG A 166 18.03 -15.22 8.23
C ARG A 166 17.05 -16.10 7.45
N ALA A 167 15.75 -15.84 7.60
CA ALA A 167 14.69 -16.48 6.83
C ALA A 167 14.55 -15.94 5.38
N ASN A 168 15.45 -15.03 4.95
CA ASN A 168 15.39 -14.34 3.65
C ASN A 168 14.11 -13.53 3.43
N ILE A 169 13.50 -13.03 4.49
CA ILE A 169 12.30 -12.21 4.44
C ILE A 169 12.68 -10.73 4.48
N THR A 170 12.07 -9.95 3.59
CA THR A 170 12.16 -8.49 3.60
C THR A 170 10.94 -7.93 4.30
N ALA A 171 11.15 -7.05 5.28
CA ALA A 171 10.07 -6.38 5.99
C ALA A 171 10.15 -4.85 5.79
N THR A 172 9.01 -4.18 5.96
CA THR A 172 8.87 -2.73 5.90
C THR A 172 8.02 -2.27 7.06
N LEU A 173 8.42 -1.18 7.72
CA LEU A 173 7.82 -0.76 8.99
C LEU A 173 6.75 0.32 8.85
N ARG A 174 5.75 0.27 9.74
CA ARG A 174 4.80 1.37 10.06
C ARG A 174 3.87 1.79 8.92
N VAL A 175 3.58 0.92 7.96
CA VAL A 175 2.78 1.28 6.76
C VAL A 175 1.43 1.86 7.21
N ARG A 176 0.88 2.82 6.44
CA ARG A 176 -0.42 3.39 6.80
C ARG A 176 -1.49 2.34 6.53
N LYS A 177 -2.47 2.21 7.42
CA LYS A 177 -3.61 1.30 7.24
C LYS A 177 -4.33 1.48 5.90
N ALA A 178 -4.42 2.73 5.42
CA ALA A 178 -4.98 3.02 4.10
C ALA A 178 -4.15 2.36 2.99
N ASP A 179 -2.82 2.45 3.03
CA ASP A 179 -1.94 1.83 2.04
C ASP A 179 -2.05 0.30 2.10
N ASN A 180 -2.16 -0.27 3.29
CA ASN A 180 -2.38 -1.71 3.45
C ASN A 180 -3.66 -2.22 2.81
N ASN A 181 -4.75 -1.45 2.92
CA ASN A 181 -5.99 -1.76 2.22
C ASN A 181 -5.89 -1.64 0.70
N HIS A 182 -4.92 -0.89 0.16
CA HIS A 182 -4.68 -0.85 -1.29
C HIS A 182 -3.83 -2.04 -1.77
N ILE A 183 -3.05 -2.66 -0.87
CA ILE A 183 -2.21 -3.83 -1.17
C ILE A 183 -3.05 -5.12 -1.11
N ALA A 184 -4.01 -5.17 -0.20
CA ALA A 184 -4.96 -6.27 -0.01
C ALA A 184 -5.97 -6.35 -1.17
#